data_AF-A0A1Q3S4C8-F1
#
_entry.id   AF-A0A1Q3S4C8-F1
#
_cell.length_a   1.000
_cell.length_b   1.000
_cell.length_c   1.000
_cell.angle_alpha   90.00
_cell.angle_beta   90.00
_cell.angle_gamma   90.00
#
_symmetry.space_group_name_H-M   'P 1'
#
loop_
_entity.id
_entity.type
_entity.pdbx_description
1 polymer ?
#
loop_
_entity_poly.entity_id
_entity_poly.type
_entity_poly.pdbx_seq_one_letter_code
_entity_poly.pdbx_strand_id
1 'polypeptide(L)'
;MEGGLNKDDLRQFGLMLRNEISEMLTKREATDRPDLHPGWIKSRKVRAMLDMSAGTLQSLRISGKVRHKKVLGSYYYSEEDLKSLFAENENRR
;
A
#
# COMPACT_ATOMS: atom_id res chain seq x y z
N MET A 1 39.62 4.72 34.46
CA MET A 1 38.79 4.69 33.23
C MET A 1 37.70 3.70 33.50
N GLU A 2 36.44 4.14 33.51
CA GLU A 2 35.25 3.37 33.09
C GLU A 2 34.03 4.27 33.33
N GLY A 3 33.51 4.83 32.24
CA GLY A 3 32.25 5.57 32.26
C GLY A 3 31.10 4.57 32.37
N GLY A 4 30.56 4.40 33.57
CA GLY A 4 29.44 3.50 33.81
C GLY A 4 28.19 3.96 33.07
N LEU A 5 27.49 3.01 32.45
CA LEU A 5 26.20 3.20 31.80
C LEU A 5 25.22 3.88 32.77
N ASN A 6 24.73 5.05 32.39
CA ASN A 6 23.77 5.80 33.18
C ASN A 6 22.33 5.60 32.64
N LYS A 7 21.33 6.04 33.39
CA LYS A 7 19.91 5.92 33.00
C LYS A 7 19.59 6.71 31.72
N ASP A 8 20.34 7.76 31.42
CA ASP A 8 20.17 8.54 30.20
C ASP A 8 20.63 7.75 28.98
N ASP A 9 21.75 7.04 29.07
CA ASP A 9 22.27 6.20 27.98
C ASP A 9 21.25 5.12 27.58
N LEU A 10 20.56 4.51 28.56
CA LEU A 10 19.48 3.56 28.31
C LEU A 10 18.25 4.20 27.65
N ARG A 11 17.89 5.43 28.03
CA ARG A 11 16.79 6.18 27.41
C ARG A 11 17.12 6.55 25.97
N GLN A 12 18.35 7.01 25.72
CA GLN A 12 18.84 7.33 24.38
C GLN A 12 18.84 6.08 23.49
N PHE A 13 19.33 4.96 24.01
CA PHE A 13 19.30 3.69 23.30
C PHE A 13 17.86 3.25 22.96
N GLY A 14 16.93 3.34 23.92
CA GLY A 14 15.52 3.01 23.68
C GLY A 14 14.86 3.90 22.62
N LEU A 15 15.19 5.20 22.58
CA LEU A 15 14.70 6.13 21.56
C LEU A 15 15.27 5.82 20.18
N MET A 16 16.59 5.57 20.10
CA MET A 16 17.24 5.19 18.84
C MET A 16 16.64 3.91 18.27
N LEU A 17 16.51 2.87 19.11
CA LEU A 17 15.97 1.57 18.71
C LEU A 17 14.51 1.69 18.26
N ARG A 18 13.69 2.47 18.97
CA ARG A 18 12.30 2.73 18.55
C ARG A 18 12.24 3.44 17.19
N ASN A 19 13.07 4.46 16.99
CA ASN A 19 13.09 5.21 15.74
C ASN A 19 13.56 4.33 14.58
N GLU A 20 14.58 3.50 14.78
CA GLU A 20 15.10 2.59 13.76
C GLU A 20 14.05 1.52 13.38
N ILE A 21 13.34 0.94 14.35
CA ILE A 21 12.22 0.04 14.09
C ILE A 21 11.10 0.74 13.30
N SER A 22 10.74 1.97 13.68
CA SER A 22 9.72 2.77 12.98
C SER A 22 10.12 3.08 11.54
N GLU A 23 11.38 3.43 11.30
CA GLU A 23 11.92 3.66 9.97
C GLU A 23 11.93 2.39 9.12
N MET A 24 12.30 1.23 9.71
CA MET A 24 12.27 -0.05 9.01
C MET A 24 10.85 -0.44 8.60
N LEU A 25 9.85 -0.20 9.45
CA LEU A 25 8.44 -0.46 9.13
C LEU A 25 7.95 0.48 8.02
N THR A 26 8.28 1.77 8.09
CA THR A 26 7.90 2.77 7.07
C THR A 26 8.57 2.49 5.72
N LYS A 27 9.86 2.12 5.73
CA LYS A 27 10.61 1.76 4.50
C LYS A 27 10.05 0.49 3.85
N ARG A 28 9.51 -0.46 4.64
CA ARG A 28 8.82 -1.65 4.09
C ARG A 28 7.54 -1.27 3.36
N GLU A 29 6.78 -0.29 3.84
CA GLU A 29 5.61 0.22 3.09
C GLU A 29 6.04 0.91 1.79
N ALA A 30 7.19 1.58 1.77
CA ALA A 30 7.76 2.20 0.56
C ALA A 30 8.44 1.21 -0.42
N THR A 31 8.72 -0.03 -0.01
CA THR A 31 9.26 -1.07 -0.93
C THR A 31 8.22 -1.64 -1.89
N ASP A 32 6.93 -1.34 -1.68
CA ASP A 32 5.96 -1.36 -2.77
C ASP A 32 6.25 -0.13 -3.64
N ARG A 33 7.21 -0.32 -4.56
CA ARG A 33 7.73 0.58 -5.61
C ARG A 33 7.00 1.94 -5.68
N PRO A 34 7.71 3.09 -5.65
CA PRO A 34 7.07 4.38 -5.89
C PRO A 34 6.25 4.26 -7.17
N ASP A 35 4.93 4.36 -7.04
CA ASP A 35 4.01 4.15 -8.14
C ASP A 35 4.40 5.20 -9.19
N LEU A 36 5.05 4.77 -10.29
CA LEU A 36 5.49 5.65 -11.40
C LEU A 36 4.34 6.52 -11.94
N HIS A 37 3.10 6.14 -11.59
CA HIS A 37 1.88 6.85 -11.86
C HIS A 37 1.09 6.97 -10.55
N PRO A 38 1.20 8.10 -9.81
CA PRO A 38 0.37 8.33 -8.64
C PRO A 38 -1.11 8.16 -9.03
N GLY A 39 -1.80 7.27 -8.33
CA GLY A 39 -3.21 6.94 -8.55
C GLY A 39 -3.51 5.82 -9.54
N TRP A 40 -2.52 5.13 -10.13
CA TRP A 40 -2.75 3.96 -11.01
C TRP A 40 -2.13 2.68 -10.44
N ILE A 41 -2.99 1.73 -10.06
CA ILE A 41 -2.59 0.47 -9.42
C ILE A 41 -2.60 -0.67 -10.45
N LYS A 42 -1.51 -1.43 -10.53
CA LYS A 42 -1.37 -2.58 -11.44
C LYS A 42 -2.29 -3.73 -11.03
N SER A 43 -2.82 -4.50 -12.00
CA SER A 43 -3.74 -5.64 -11.74
C SER A 43 -3.30 -6.60 -10.65
N ARG A 44 -2.00 -6.86 -10.50
CA ARG A 44 -1.47 -7.76 -9.45
C ARG A 44 -1.73 -7.19 -8.05
N LYS A 45 -1.46 -5.89 -7.85
CA LYS A 45 -1.67 -5.20 -6.56
C LYS A 45 -3.16 -5.06 -6.27
N VAL A 46 -3.98 -4.74 -7.27
CA VAL A 46 -5.46 -4.69 -7.11
C VAL A 46 -6.03 -6.04 -6.66
N ARG A 47 -5.60 -7.15 -7.28
CA ARG A 47 -6.05 -8.50 -6.87
C ARG A 47 -5.67 -8.84 -5.44
N ALA A 48 -4.46 -8.47 -5.01
CA ALA A 48 -4.01 -8.70 -3.64
C ALA A 48 -4.72 -7.80 -2.63
N MET A 49 -4.95 -6.52 -2.98
CA MET A 49 -5.57 -5.53 -2.12
C MET A 49 -7.05 -5.85 -1.83
N LEU A 50 -7.75 -6.40 -2.82
CA LEU A 50 -9.19 -6.61 -2.78
C LEU A 50 -9.58 -8.10 -2.73
N ASP A 51 -8.61 -8.98 -2.53
CA ASP A 51 -8.75 -10.45 -2.54
C ASP A 51 -9.60 -10.97 -3.73
N MET A 52 -9.31 -10.45 -4.92
CA MET A 52 -10.09 -10.74 -6.14
C MET A 52 -9.38 -11.69 -7.09
N SER A 53 -10.16 -12.59 -7.69
CA SER A 53 -9.70 -13.43 -8.81
C SER A 53 -9.44 -12.61 -10.08
N ALA A 54 -8.64 -13.15 -11.01
CA ALA A 54 -8.41 -12.52 -12.30
C ALA A 54 -9.70 -12.36 -13.13
N GLY A 55 -10.62 -13.32 -13.04
CA GLY A 55 -11.92 -13.26 -13.72
C GLY A 55 -12.83 -12.19 -13.13
N THR A 56 -12.83 -12.02 -11.81
CA THR A 56 -13.60 -10.96 -11.13
C THR A 56 -13.10 -9.59 -11.53
N LEU A 57 -11.78 -9.37 -11.50
CA LEU A 57 -11.18 -8.10 -11.91
C LEU A 57 -11.41 -7.81 -13.41
N GLN A 58 -11.42 -8.84 -14.25
CA GLN A 58 -11.79 -8.71 -15.66
C GLN A 58 -13.26 -8.31 -15.84
N SER A 59 -14.19 -8.93 -15.10
CA SER A 59 -15.60 -8.56 -15.11
C SER A 59 -15.78 -7.11 -14.68
N LEU A 60 -15.10 -6.68 -13.62
CA LEU A 60 -15.11 -5.30 -13.13
C LEU A 60 -14.64 -4.32 -14.21
N ARG A 61 -13.56 -4.66 -14.91
CA ARG A 61 -13.04 -3.88 -16.05
C ARG A 61 -14.06 -3.77 -17.18
N ILE A 62 -14.67 -4.89 -17.57
CA ILE A 62 -15.65 -4.96 -18.68
C ILE A 62 -16.92 -4.20 -18.31
N SER A 63 -17.34 -4.24 -17.04
CA SER A 63 -18.53 -3.54 -16.54
C SER A 63 -18.39 -2.01 -16.56
N GLY A 64 -17.19 -1.47 -16.79
CA GLY A 64 -16.95 -0.02 -16.86
C GLY A 64 -16.99 0.69 -15.50
N LYS A 65 -17.15 -0.05 -14.39
CA LYS A 65 -17.23 0.51 -13.03
C LYS A 65 -15.93 1.13 -12.52
N VAL A 66 -14.80 0.80 -13.14
CA VAL A 66 -13.47 1.30 -12.76
C VAL A 66 -12.71 1.74 -14.01
N ARG A 67 -12.17 2.96 -13.98
CA ARG A 67 -11.27 3.45 -15.03
C ARG A 67 -10.04 2.56 -15.09
N HIS A 68 -9.72 2.10 -16.30
CA HIS A 68 -8.57 1.24 -16.53
C HIS A 68 -7.71 1.75 -17.69
N LYS A 69 -6.42 1.44 -17.65
CA LYS A 69 -5.45 1.73 -18.72
C LYS A 69 -4.63 0.48 -19.04
N LYS A 70 -4.36 0.26 -20.32
CA LYS A 70 -3.45 -0.80 -20.79
C LYS A 70 -2.11 -0.18 -21.14
N VAL A 71 -1.05 -0.57 -20.44
CA VAL A 71 0.32 -0.09 -20.68
C VAL A 71 1.23 -1.29 -20.79
N LEU A 72 1.92 -1.43 -21.93
CA LEU A 72 2.87 -2.53 -22.20
C LEU A 72 2.29 -3.93 -21.87
N GLY A 73 1.03 -4.17 -22.26
CA GLY A 73 0.35 -5.45 -22.04
C GLY A 73 -0.19 -5.67 -20.61
N SER A 74 0.10 -4.79 -19.66
CA SER A 74 -0.45 -4.82 -18.30
C SER A 74 -1.63 -3.86 -18.14
N TYR A 75 -2.63 -4.26 -17.36
CA TYR A 75 -3.72 -3.37 -16.96
C TYR A 75 -3.40 -2.65 -15.64
N TYR A 76 -3.85 -1.41 -15.58
CA TYR A 76 -3.78 -0.51 -14.44
C TYR A 76 -5.17 0.05 -14.17
N TYR A 77 -5.48 0.30 -12.91
CA TYR A 77 -6.79 0.74 -12.45
C TYR A 77 -6.65 1.99 -11.59
N SER A 78 -7.63 2.91 -11.65
CA SER A 78 -7.65 4.10 -10.82
C SER A 78 -7.83 3.74 -9.35
N GLU A 79 -6.95 4.24 -8.48
CA GLU A 79 -7.05 4.06 -7.03
C GLU A 79 -8.32 4.69 -6.45
N GLU A 80 -8.70 5.89 -6.91
CA GLU A 80 -9.89 6.59 -6.44
C GLU A 80 -11.17 5.79 -6.73
N ASP A 81 -11.28 5.25 -7.93
CA ASP A 81 -12.45 4.44 -8.31
C ASP A 81 -12.47 3.13 -7.51
N LEU A 82 -11.31 2.50 -7.30
CA LEU A 82 -11.21 1.30 -6.48
C LEU A 82 -11.64 1.57 -5.04
N LYS A 83 -11.27 2.72 -4.45
CA LYS A 83 -11.73 3.12 -3.10
C LYS A 83 -13.24 3.41 -3.09
N SER A 84 -13.73 4.12 -4.10
CA SER A 84 -15.15 4.50 -4.23
C SER A 84 -16.06 3.28 -4.36
N LEU A 85 -15.59 2.21 -5.03
CA LEU A 85 -16.33 0.96 -5.11
C LEU A 85 -16.67 0.35 -3.75
N PHE A 86 -15.81 0.48 -2.75
CA PHE A 86 -16.10 -0.06 -1.41
C PHE A 86 -17.01 0.88 -0.62
N ALA A 87 -16.78 2.19 -0.71
CA ALA A 87 -17.64 3.19 -0.07
C ALA A 87 -19.10 3.11 -0.56
N GLU A 88 -19.32 2.86 -1.85
CA GLU A 88 -20.68 2.79 -2.40
C GLU A 88 -21.39 1.47 -2.05
N ASN A 89 -20.66 0.38 -1.83
CA ASN A 89 -21.23 -0.90 -1.38
C ASN A 89 -21.57 -0.91 0.12
N GLU A 90 -20.91 -0.07 0.93
CA GLU A 90 -21.22 0.07 2.36
C GLU A 90 -22.56 0.81 2.58
N ASN A 91 -22.88 1.80 1.74
CA ASN A 91 -24.14 2.55 1.79
C ASN A 91 -25.39 1.81 1.25
N ARG A 92 -25.24 0.58 0.74
CA ARG A 92 -26.36 -0.25 0.25
C ARG A 92 -26.74 -1.39 1.19
N ARG A 93 -26.17 -1.43 2.39
CA ARG A 93 -26.57 -2.34 3.47
C ARG A 93 -27.42 -1.62 4.50
#